data_AF-A0A3A3GTM8-F1
#
_entry.id   AF-A0A3A3GTM8-F1
#
_cell.length_a   1.000
_cell.length_b   1.000
_cell.length_c   1.000
_cell.angle_alpha   90.00
_cell.angle_beta   90.00
_cell.angle_gamma   90.00
#
_symmetry.space_group_name_H-M   'P 1'
#
loop_
_entity.id
_entity.type
_entity.pdbx_description
1 polymer ?
#
loop_
_entity_poly.entity_id
_entity_poly.type
_entity_poly.pdbx_seq_one_letter_code
_entity_poly.pdbx_strand_id
1 'polypeptide(L)' 'MKYTQFSTPYESEFTQFIKQFKRQHPDTEKKQREARALWWDKPPLDLDEMARERMSDVKMKPYEYD' A
#
# COMPACT_ATOMS: atom_id res chain seq x y z
N MET A 1 0.71 -49.66 1.37
CA MET A 1 -0.22 -48.68 0.77
C MET A 1 0.56 -47.39 0.54
N LYS A 2 0.63 -46.89 -0.69
CA LYS A 2 1.34 -45.64 -1.02
C LYS A 2 0.30 -44.56 -1.26
N TYR A 3 0.21 -43.57 -0.36
CA TYR A 3 -0.59 -42.37 -0.60
C TYR A 3 0.28 -41.38 -1.38
N THR A 4 0.11 -41.30 -2.70
CA THR A 4 0.66 -40.19 -3.48
C THR A 4 -0.17 -38.95 -3.20
N GLN A 5 0.24 -38.20 -2.17
CA GLN A 5 -0.42 -36.97 -1.75
C GLN A 5 0.03 -35.82 -2.66
N PHE A 6 -0.59 -35.72 -3.85
CA PHE A 6 -0.46 -34.51 -4.66
C PHE A 6 -1.41 -33.45 -4.09
N SER A 7 -0.95 -32.76 -3.04
CA SER A 7 -1.58 -31.52 -2.61
C SER A 7 -0.99 -30.40 -3.45
N THR A 8 -1.65 -30.05 -4.56
CA THR A 8 -1.47 -28.69 -5.08
C THR A 8 -2.04 -27.74 -4.03
N PRO A 9 -1.25 -26.78 -3.50
CA PRO A 9 -1.79 -25.82 -2.56
C PRO A 9 -2.91 -25.05 -3.25
N TYR A 10 -4.03 -24.85 -2.55
CA TYR A 10 -5.12 -24.04 -3.07
C TYR A 10 -4.62 -22.62 -3.33
N GLU A 11 -4.87 -22.11 -4.53
CA GLU A 11 -4.65 -20.72 -4.90
C GLU A 11 -5.99 -20.07 -5.24
N SER A 12 -6.31 -18.94 -4.58
CA SER A 12 -7.56 -18.24 -4.83
C SER A 12 -7.62 -17.67 -6.25
N GLU A 13 -8.83 -17.60 -6.80
CA GLU A 13 -9.12 -16.97 -8.11
C GLU A 13 -8.53 -15.55 -8.20
N PHE A 14 -8.60 -14.78 -7.11
CA PHE A 14 -8.01 -13.44 -7.05
C PHE A 14 -6.49 -13.45 -7.20
N THR A 15 -5.80 -14.43 -6.61
CA THR A 15 -4.35 -14.55 -6.72
C THR A 15 -3.96 -14.90 -8.15
N GLN A 16 -4.68 -15.84 -8.77
CA GLN A 16 -4.47 -16.22 -10.16
C GLN A 16 -4.72 -15.02 -11.10
N PHE A 17 -5.80 -14.27 -10.87
CA PHE A 17 -6.10 -13.04 -11.60
C PHE A 17 -4.97 -12.00 -11.48
N ILE A 18 -4.51 -11.69 -10.27
CA ILE A 18 -3.43 -10.71 -10.05
C ILE A 18 -2.15 -11.17 -10.77
N LYS A 19 -1.80 -12.46 -10.68
CA LYS A 19 -0.64 -13.01 -11.41
C LYS A 19 -0.80 -12.89 -12.92
N GLN A 20 -1.98 -13.16 -13.47
CA GLN A 20 -2.27 -13.00 -14.89
C GLN A 20 -2.17 -11.54 -15.32
N PHE A 21 -2.78 -10.64 -14.57
CA PHE A 21 -2.76 -9.21 -14.83
C PHE A 21 -1.33 -8.66 -14.84
N LYS A 22 -0.51 -8.98 -13.83
CA LYS A 22 0.88 -8.55 -13.78
C LYS A 22 1.73 -9.09 -14.94
N ARG A 23 1.45 -10.30 -15.44
CA ARG A 23 2.10 -10.84 -16.64
C ARG A 23 1.74 -10.05 -17.90
N GLN A 24 0.49 -9.64 -18.02
CA GLN A 24 0.01 -8.84 -19.16
C GLN A 24 0.45 -7.38 -19.07
N HIS A 25 0.68 -6.87 -17.85
CA HIS A 25 1.03 -5.48 -17.56
C HIS A 25 2.31 -5.41 -16.70
N PRO A 26 3.49 -5.70 -17.25
CA PRO A 26 4.75 -5.77 -16.49
C PRO A 26 5.16 -4.44 -15.85
N ASP A 27 4.62 -3.31 -16.32
CA ASP A 27 4.85 -1.96 -15.81
C ASP A 27 4.00 -1.61 -14.57
N THR A 28 3.03 -2.46 -14.20
CA THR A 28 2.10 -2.24 -13.08
C THR A 28 2.83 -1.92 -11.77
N GLU A 29 3.91 -2.65 -11.44
CA GLU A 29 4.62 -2.44 -10.17
C GLU A 29 5.38 -1.11 -10.13
N LYS A 30 5.87 -0.65 -11.29
CA LYS A 30 6.46 0.68 -11.42
C LYS A 30 5.40 1.75 -11.19
N LYS A 31 4.26 1.66 -11.89
CA LYS A 31 3.12 2.57 -11.73
C LYS A 31 2.59 2.59 -10.30
N GLN A 32 2.54 1.44 -9.62
CA GLN A 32 2.11 1.36 -8.23
C GLN A 32 3.06 2.10 -7.27
N ARG A 33 4.38 2.01 -7.50
CA ARG A 33 5.37 2.76 -6.72
C ARG A 33 5.26 4.27 -6.98
N GLU A 34 5.12 4.68 -8.23
CA GLU A 34 4.94 6.09 -8.60
C GLU A 34 3.66 6.69 -7.99
N ALA A 35 2.54 5.97 -8.09
CA ALA A 35 1.28 6.39 -7.50
C ALA A 35 1.33 6.47 -5.96
N ARG A 36 2.05 5.53 -5.32
CA ARG A 36 2.30 5.58 -3.87
C ARG A 36 3.12 6.81 -3.51
N ALA A 37 4.20 7.08 -4.25
CA ALA A 37 5.08 8.20 -3.97
C ALA A 37 4.37 9.55 -4.08
N LEU A 38 3.39 9.66 -4.99
CA LEU A 38 2.62 10.89 -5.18
C LEU A 38 1.86 11.32 -3.92
N TRP A 39 1.24 10.38 -3.19
CA TRP A 39 0.31 10.69 -2.09
C TRP A 39 0.82 10.29 -0.71
N TRP A 40 1.72 9.30 -0.64
CA TRP A 40 2.11 8.67 0.62
C TRP A 40 3.57 8.91 0.98
N ASP A 41 4.50 8.92 0.00
CA ASP A 41 5.91 9.19 0.28
C ASP A 41 6.13 10.70 0.36
N LYS A 42 5.83 11.27 1.53
CA LYS A 42 6.15 12.67 1.80
C LYS A 42 7.67 12.86 1.81
N PRO A 43 8.22 13.87 1.11
CA PRO A 43 9.63 14.18 1.19
C PRO A 43 10.01 14.56 2.63
N PRO A 44 11.30 14.40 3.01
CA PRO A 44 11.79 14.92 4.28
C PRO A 44 11.51 16.42 4.37
N LEU A 45 10.86 16.84 5.45
CA LEU A 45 10.55 18.25 5.69
C LEU A 45 11.78 18.92 6.31
N ASP A 46 12.03 20.19 5.95
CA ASP A 46 13.08 20.98 6.58
C ASP A 46 12.77 21.18 8.07
N LEU A 47 13.79 21.18 8.93
CA LEU A 47 13.60 21.25 10.39
C LEU A 47 12.93 22.57 10.81
N ASP A 48 13.26 23.67 10.12
CA ASP A 48 12.64 24.97 10.35
C ASP A 48 11.18 24.99 9.91
N GLU A 49 10.85 24.32 8.81
CA GLU A 49 9.47 24.17 8.32
C GLU A 49 8.63 23.33 9.29
N MET A 50 9.18 22.20 9.77
CA MET A 50 8.52 21.37 10.80
C MET A 50 8.23 22.15 12.09
N ALA A 51 9.13 23.05 12.49
CA ALA A 51 8.94 23.87 13.67
C ALA A 51 7.78 24.86 13.48
N ARG A 52 7.71 25.52 12.31
CA ARG A 52 6.62 26.46 11.99
C ARG A 52 5.27 25.78 11.88
N GLU A 53 5.20 24.59 11.27
CA GLU A 53 3.96 23.80 11.20
C GLU A 53 3.48 23.45 12.61
N ARG A 54 4.37 22.96 13.48
CA ARG A 54 4.04 22.66 14.89
C ARG A 54 3.58 23.88 15.68
N MET A 55 4.17 25.05 15.44
CA MET A 55 3.73 26.29 16.08
C MET A 55 2.37 26.78 15.57
N SER A 56 2.00 26.40 14.35
CA SER A 56 0.73 26.78 13.71
C SER A 56 -0.38 25.74 13.94
N ASP A 57 -0.08 24.65 14.65
CA ASP A 57 -1.01 23.55 14.86
C ASP A 57 -2.18 23.99 15.75
N VAL A 58 -3.40 23.66 15.34
CA VAL A 58 -4.63 24.00 16.05
C VAL A 58 -5.29 22.71 16.51
N LYS A 59 -5.51 22.60 17.82
CA LYS A 59 -6.12 21.40 18.42
C LYS A 59 -7.49 21.13 17.81
N MET A 60 -7.62 20.02 17.09
CA MET A 60 -8.89 19.57 16.56
C MET A 60 -9.82 19.14 17.71
N LYS A 61 -11.09 19.56 17.66
CA LYS A 61 -12.10 19.06 18.61
C LYS A 61 -12.33 17.56 18.35
N PRO A 62 -12.52 16.73 19.39
CA PRO A 62 -12.83 15.32 19.20
C PRO A 62 -14.12 15.17 18.39
N TYR A 63 -14.17 14.15 17.53
CA TYR A 63 -15.43 13.72 16.92
C TYR A 63 -16.29 13.10 18.02
N GLU A 64 -17.50 13.63 18.20
CA GLU A 64 -18.49 13.04 19.10
C GLU A 64 -19.05 11.78 18.43
N TYR A 65 -18.98 10.67 19.15
CA TYR A 65 -19.71 9.45 18.82
C TYR A 65 -20.79 9.28 19.88
N ASP A 66 -22.04 9.22 19.44
CA ASP A 66 -23.20 8.85 20.26
C ASP A 66 -23.28 7.32 20.46
#